data_AF-A0A935RFJ8-F1
#
_entry.id   AF-A0A935RFJ8-F1
#
_cell.length_a   1.000
_cell.length_b   1.000
_cell.length_c   1.000
_cell.angle_alpha   90.00
_cell.angle_beta   90.00
_cell.angle_gamma   90.00
#
_symmetry.space_group_name_H-M   'P 1'
#
loop_
_entity.id
_entity.type
_entity.pdbx_description
1 polymer ?
#
loop_
_entity_poly.entity_id
_entity_poly.type
_entity_poly.pdbx_seq_one_letter_code
_entity_poly.pdbx_strand_id
1 'polypeptide(L)'
;QHWFHPAASLVVPKFDLTGPHAAHLSPVAEAFTSNVTRLQETAAAPIMAVAYSRNQQQLLDEACLEIFGDLAEYSPDDARAPAFQESVRRRWEQWLAQNADPELFGERVFLATGQLDQLQDIDATVKRGLESMLRGIVVGAWTTFEVLASDLWETAVNLFPHPLARLSGVSPAKTKRRLAAFTDEGMTSPAQGKSIRMDYLQAHGYDLSSRMGTVLRERFNFQVVDGIRDAYYSAFEDEPSKVRSLIASDELSALATVRNLLVHRSGSVDQRFLDEHARNSILQHLFPSPILRDLLPMSGLTVHNLVQPTIQLGTNLIVAVDLCAPP
;
A
#
# COMPACT_ATOMS: atom_id res chain seq x y z
N GLN A 1 22.84 -2.10 8.21
CA GLN A 1 21.43 -1.79 7.91
C GLN A 1 21.29 -1.95 6.41
N HIS A 2 20.70 -3.05 5.93
CA HIS A 2 20.46 -3.22 4.50
C HIS A 2 19.39 -2.23 4.06
N TRP A 3 19.67 -1.50 2.98
CA TRP A 3 18.87 -0.35 2.58
C TRP A 3 17.67 -0.79 1.72
N PHE A 4 17.82 -1.90 1.00
CA PHE A 4 16.74 -2.80 0.62
C PHE A 4 16.92 -4.11 1.41
N HIS A 5 15.90 -4.62 2.07
CA HIS A 5 15.96 -5.97 2.69
C HIS A 5 15.13 -6.91 1.82
N PRO A 6 15.49 -8.19 1.65
CA PRO A 6 14.56 -9.19 1.14
C PRO A 6 13.22 -9.25 1.90
N ALA A 7 13.19 -8.76 3.15
CA ALA A 7 12.00 -8.61 3.98
C ALA A 7 11.10 -7.45 3.53
N ALA A 8 11.56 -6.57 2.64
CA ALA A 8 10.70 -5.67 1.88
C ALA A 8 9.75 -6.43 0.92
N SER A 9 9.83 -7.77 0.86
CA SER A 9 8.75 -8.60 0.36
C SER A 9 7.51 -8.34 1.20
N LEU A 10 6.70 -7.38 0.74
CA LEU A 10 5.36 -7.20 1.24
C LEU A 10 4.65 -8.55 1.12
N VAL A 11 4.05 -9.01 2.21
CA VAL A 11 3.30 -10.27 2.18
C VAL A 11 2.00 -9.98 1.47
N VAL A 12 1.85 -10.56 0.28
CA VAL A 12 0.59 -10.48 -0.47
C VAL A 12 -0.49 -11.18 0.35
N PRO A 13 -1.58 -10.49 0.68
CA PRO A 13 -2.62 -11.07 1.50
C PRO A 13 -3.28 -12.23 0.76
N LYS A 14 -3.51 -13.32 1.50
CA LYS A 14 -4.38 -14.41 1.07
C LYS A 14 -5.63 -14.35 1.91
N PHE A 15 -6.78 -14.42 1.25
CA PHE A 15 -8.07 -14.34 1.90
C PHE A 15 -8.71 -15.72 1.93
N ASP A 16 -9.13 -16.14 3.11
CA ASP A 16 -10.01 -17.28 3.31
C ASP A 16 -11.36 -16.75 3.76
N LEU A 17 -12.10 -16.17 2.80
CA LEU A 17 -13.44 -15.63 3.06
C LEU A 17 -14.40 -16.81 3.15
N THR A 18 -14.79 -17.14 4.37
CA THR A 18 -15.68 -18.27 4.68
C THR A 18 -17.06 -17.81 5.13
N GLY A 19 -17.25 -16.49 5.32
CA GLY A 19 -18.51 -15.92 5.76
C GLY A 19 -19.61 -16.00 4.68
N PRO A 20 -20.88 -15.82 5.08
CA PRO A 20 -22.03 -15.87 4.17
C PRO A 20 -21.98 -14.79 3.07
N HIS A 21 -21.10 -13.79 3.20
CA HIS A 21 -20.97 -12.67 2.28
C HIS A 21 -19.67 -12.69 1.47
N ALA A 22 -18.91 -13.77 1.56
CA ALA A 22 -17.64 -13.96 0.84
C ALA A 22 -17.75 -13.62 -0.66
N ALA A 23 -18.84 -14.03 -1.31
CA ALA A 23 -19.07 -13.76 -2.73
C ALA A 23 -19.16 -12.25 -3.07
N HIS A 24 -19.72 -11.44 -2.16
CA HIS A 24 -19.85 -10.00 -2.35
C HIS A 24 -18.57 -9.24 -1.98
N LEU A 25 -17.77 -9.78 -1.07
CA LEU A 25 -16.51 -9.19 -0.65
C LEU A 25 -15.31 -9.63 -1.51
N SER A 26 -15.42 -10.73 -2.25
CA SER A 26 -14.35 -11.24 -3.13
C SER A 26 -13.80 -10.18 -4.09
N PRO A 27 -14.64 -9.39 -4.80
CA PRO A 27 -14.12 -8.36 -5.70
C PRO A 27 -13.29 -7.28 -4.98
N VAL A 28 -13.67 -6.90 -3.76
CA VAL A 28 -12.94 -5.93 -2.93
C VAL A 28 -11.59 -6.53 -2.47
N ALA A 29 -11.61 -7.79 -2.04
CA ALA A 29 -10.41 -8.51 -1.62
C ALA A 29 -9.43 -8.73 -2.79
N GLU A 30 -9.92 -9.13 -3.96
CA GLU A 30 -9.14 -9.29 -5.19
C GLU A 30 -8.51 -7.97 -5.64
N ALA A 31 -9.27 -6.87 -5.63
CA ALA A 31 -8.75 -5.55 -5.95
C ALA A 31 -7.63 -5.12 -4.97
N PHE A 32 -7.83 -5.36 -3.67
CA PHE A 32 -6.81 -5.08 -2.65
C PHE A 32 -5.56 -5.95 -2.84
N THR A 33 -5.70 -7.25 -3.06
CA THR A 33 -4.59 -8.16 -3.37
C THR A 33 -3.84 -7.68 -4.61
N SER A 34 -4.54 -7.34 -5.69
CA SER A 34 -3.94 -6.83 -6.92
C SER A 34 -3.15 -5.54 -6.68
N ASN A 35 -3.68 -4.61 -5.89
CA ASN A 35 -2.99 -3.39 -5.50
C ASN A 35 -1.72 -3.69 -4.70
N VAL A 36 -1.78 -4.59 -3.72
CA VAL A 36 -0.62 -4.98 -2.89
C VAL A 36 0.45 -5.68 -3.74
N THR A 37 0.06 -6.57 -4.66
CA THR A 37 1.00 -7.22 -5.59
C THR A 37 1.75 -6.18 -6.42
N ARG A 38 1.09 -5.14 -6.94
CA ARG A 38 1.77 -4.06 -7.67
C ARG A 38 2.78 -3.30 -6.81
N LEU A 39 2.48 -3.08 -5.52
CA LEU A 39 3.44 -2.48 -4.60
C LEU A 39 4.65 -3.39 -4.37
N GLN A 40 4.42 -4.69 -4.22
CA GLN A 40 5.48 -5.67 -4.06
C GLN A 40 6.37 -5.73 -5.31
N GLU A 41 5.79 -5.77 -6.50
CA GLU A 41 6.50 -5.74 -7.79
C GLU A 41 7.32 -4.45 -7.95
N THR A 42 6.74 -3.31 -7.59
CA THR A 42 7.44 -2.01 -7.60
C THR A 42 8.63 -2.01 -6.65
N ALA A 43 8.48 -2.61 -5.47
CA ALA A 43 9.56 -2.76 -4.50
C ALA A 43 10.64 -3.74 -5.00
N ALA A 44 10.26 -4.83 -5.67
CA ALA A 44 11.20 -5.83 -6.18
C ALA A 44 11.95 -5.36 -7.44
N ALA A 45 11.36 -4.48 -8.25
CA ALA A 45 11.88 -4.05 -9.54
C ALA A 45 13.39 -3.68 -9.56
N PRO A 46 13.93 -2.85 -8.66
CA PRO A 46 15.36 -2.48 -8.71
C PRO A 46 16.27 -3.68 -8.38
N ILE A 47 15.87 -4.54 -7.45
CA ILE A 47 16.62 -5.77 -7.11
C ILE A 47 16.62 -6.71 -8.31
N MET A 48 15.45 -6.90 -8.93
CA MET A 48 15.32 -7.74 -10.11
C MET A 48 16.15 -7.19 -11.28
N ALA A 49 16.15 -5.88 -11.50
CA ALA A 49 16.97 -5.26 -12.54
C ALA A 49 18.46 -5.56 -12.34
N VAL A 50 18.99 -5.37 -11.12
CA VAL A 50 20.39 -5.72 -10.80
C VAL A 50 20.66 -7.21 -10.98
N ALA A 51 19.76 -8.06 -10.49
CA ALA A 51 19.89 -9.51 -10.63
C ALA A 51 19.95 -9.92 -12.11
N TYR A 52 19.00 -9.44 -12.94
CA TYR A 52 18.96 -9.75 -14.37
C TYR A 52 20.18 -9.18 -15.11
N SER A 53 20.56 -7.93 -14.86
CA SER A 53 21.72 -7.30 -15.52
C SER A 53 23.02 -8.04 -15.21
N ARG A 54 23.24 -8.44 -13.95
CA ARG A 54 24.41 -9.24 -13.56
C ARG A 54 24.44 -10.57 -14.31
N ASN A 55 23.32 -11.30 -14.28
CA ASN A 55 23.25 -12.60 -14.93
C ASN A 55 23.42 -12.46 -16.45
N GLN A 56 22.78 -11.47 -17.07
CA GLN A 56 22.95 -11.18 -18.49
C GLN A 56 24.42 -10.93 -18.84
N GLN A 57 25.12 -10.10 -18.08
CA GLN A 57 26.55 -9.85 -18.30
C GLN A 57 27.37 -11.13 -18.18
N GLN A 58 27.14 -11.93 -17.14
CA GLN A 58 27.85 -13.21 -16.97
C GLN A 58 27.64 -14.15 -18.15
N LEU A 59 26.40 -14.30 -18.63
CA LEU A 59 26.08 -15.19 -19.75
C LEU A 59 26.72 -14.69 -21.06
N LEU A 60 26.79 -13.36 -21.26
CA LEU A 60 27.49 -12.74 -22.38
C LEU A 60 29.00 -13.00 -22.30
N ASP A 61 29.62 -12.79 -21.13
CA ASP A 61 31.05 -13.00 -20.91
C ASP A 61 31.44 -14.46 -21.15
N GLU A 62 30.65 -15.41 -20.63
CA GLU A 62 30.88 -16.84 -20.84
C GLU A 62 30.72 -17.25 -22.31
N ALA A 63 29.74 -16.67 -23.02
CA ALA A 63 29.58 -16.90 -24.45
C ALA A 63 30.73 -16.28 -25.26
N CYS A 64 31.23 -15.11 -24.83
CA CYS A 64 32.39 -14.48 -25.46
C CYS A 64 33.63 -15.36 -25.34
N LEU A 65 33.91 -15.84 -24.13
CA LEU A 65 35.03 -16.73 -23.86
C LEU A 65 34.93 -18.04 -24.65
N GLU A 66 33.74 -18.61 -24.82
CA GLU A 66 33.54 -19.84 -25.60
C GLU A 66 33.83 -19.64 -27.09
N ILE A 67 33.38 -18.53 -27.68
CA ILE A 67 33.39 -18.34 -29.15
C ILE A 67 34.63 -17.59 -29.64
N PHE A 68 35.10 -16.63 -28.86
CA PHE A 68 36.20 -15.74 -29.23
C PHE A 68 37.50 -16.09 -28.51
N GLY A 69 37.42 -16.76 -27.36
CA GLY A 69 38.58 -17.11 -26.53
C GLY A 69 39.07 -15.96 -25.63
N ASP A 70 38.38 -14.82 -25.64
CA ASP A 70 38.65 -13.65 -24.82
C ASP A 70 37.34 -12.87 -24.51
N LEU A 71 37.47 -11.74 -23.82
CA LEU A 71 36.39 -10.80 -23.52
C LEU A 71 36.47 -9.55 -24.42
N ALA A 72 37.00 -9.69 -25.64
CA ALA A 72 37.05 -8.56 -26.57
C ALA A 72 35.64 -8.10 -26.95
N GLU A 73 35.55 -6.84 -27.39
CA GLU A 73 34.28 -6.23 -27.78
C GLU A 73 33.65 -7.01 -28.94
N TYR A 74 32.44 -7.51 -28.70
CA TYR A 74 31.63 -8.19 -29.72
C TYR A 74 31.23 -7.19 -30.82
N SER A 75 31.53 -7.54 -32.07
CA SER A 75 30.98 -6.84 -33.24
C SER A 75 29.83 -7.64 -33.85
N PRO A 76 28.65 -7.03 -34.09
CA PRO A 76 27.57 -7.66 -34.84
C PRO A 76 27.95 -8.16 -36.24
N ASP A 77 29.01 -7.57 -36.83
CA ASP A 77 29.49 -7.93 -38.16
C ASP A 77 30.53 -9.07 -38.16
N ASP A 78 30.90 -9.62 -37.00
CA ASP A 78 31.83 -10.76 -36.92
C ASP A 78 31.19 -12.02 -37.52
N ALA A 79 31.94 -12.76 -38.33
CA ALA A 79 31.47 -14.01 -38.95
C ALA A 79 30.99 -15.07 -37.94
N ARG A 80 31.44 -14.98 -36.68
CA ARG A 80 31.06 -15.86 -35.57
C ARG A 80 29.82 -15.37 -34.80
N ALA A 81 29.26 -14.21 -35.13
CA ALA A 81 28.09 -13.65 -34.45
C ALA A 81 26.90 -14.62 -34.32
N PRO A 82 26.55 -15.45 -35.33
CA PRO A 82 25.48 -16.44 -35.17
C PRO A 82 25.77 -17.50 -34.10
N ALA A 83 27.03 -17.97 -34.01
CA ALA A 83 27.44 -18.93 -33.00
C ALA A 83 27.43 -18.33 -31.59
N PHE A 84 27.81 -17.05 -31.47
CA PHE A 84 27.70 -16.30 -30.22
C PHE A 84 26.25 -16.14 -29.76
N GLN A 85 25.35 -15.70 -30.64
CA GLN A 85 23.92 -15.55 -30.31
C GLN A 85 23.29 -16.87 -29.86
N GLU A 86 23.62 -17.96 -30.55
CA GLU A 86 23.16 -19.30 -30.18
C GLU A 86 23.71 -19.74 -28.81
N SER A 87 24.98 -19.43 -28.52
CA SER A 87 25.63 -19.70 -27.23
C SER A 87 24.98 -18.92 -26.08
N VAL A 88 24.64 -17.64 -26.30
CA VAL A 88 23.91 -16.80 -25.34
C VAL A 88 22.50 -17.34 -25.11
N ARG A 89 21.77 -17.69 -26.17
CA ARG A 89 20.41 -18.24 -26.09
C ARG A 89 20.37 -19.53 -25.29
N ARG A 90 21.27 -20.48 -25.60
CA ARG A 90 21.41 -21.75 -24.87
C ARG A 90 21.63 -21.52 -23.37
N ARG A 91 22.53 -20.60 -23.03
CA ARG A 91 22.83 -20.23 -21.64
C ARG A 91 21.65 -19.57 -20.93
N TRP A 92 20.94 -18.68 -21.63
CA TRP A 92 19.74 -18.05 -21.10
C TRP A 92 18.65 -19.07 -20.78
N GLU A 93 18.42 -20.05 -21.66
CA GLU A 93 17.46 -21.15 -21.44
C GLU A 93 17.86 -22.02 -20.24
N GLN A 94 19.15 -22.36 -20.12
CA GLN A 94 19.68 -23.08 -18.96
C GLN A 94 19.49 -22.28 -17.65
N TRP A 95 19.75 -20.98 -17.70
CA TRP A 95 19.56 -20.08 -16.57
C TRP A 95 18.10 -19.97 -16.15
N LEU A 96 17.16 -19.85 -17.12
CA LEU A 96 15.72 -19.86 -16.85
C LEU A 96 15.27 -21.17 -16.20
N ALA A 97 15.77 -22.32 -16.68
CA ALA A 97 15.46 -23.62 -16.10
C ALA A 97 15.96 -23.73 -14.64
N GLN A 98 17.13 -23.18 -14.33
CA GLN A 98 17.67 -23.15 -12.96
C GLN A 98 16.89 -22.19 -12.03
N ASN A 99 16.34 -21.09 -12.55
CA ASN A 99 15.53 -20.17 -11.75
C ASN A 99 14.15 -20.72 -11.37
N ALA A 100 13.76 -21.88 -11.89
CA ALA A 100 12.58 -22.57 -11.41
C ALA A 100 12.74 -23.03 -9.96
N ASP A 101 13.98 -23.14 -9.46
CA ASP A 101 14.29 -23.45 -8.06
C ASP A 101 14.13 -22.20 -7.16
N PRO A 102 13.18 -22.21 -6.21
CA PRO A 102 12.96 -21.09 -5.29
C PRO A 102 14.17 -20.76 -4.40
N GLU A 103 14.99 -21.73 -4.03
CA GLU A 103 16.14 -21.50 -3.15
C GLU A 103 17.23 -20.72 -3.89
N LEU A 104 17.58 -21.16 -5.10
CA LEU A 104 18.54 -20.48 -5.97
C LEU A 104 18.04 -19.08 -6.35
N PHE A 105 16.73 -18.93 -6.59
CA PHE A 105 16.14 -17.62 -6.83
C PHE A 105 16.32 -16.69 -5.62
N GLY A 106 16.04 -17.17 -4.41
CA GLY A 106 16.21 -16.42 -3.17
C GLY A 106 17.66 -15.96 -2.94
N GLU A 107 18.63 -16.84 -3.17
CA GLU A 107 20.06 -16.51 -3.06
C GLU A 107 20.46 -15.40 -4.05
N ARG A 108 20.00 -15.47 -5.30
CA ARG A 108 20.28 -14.46 -6.33
C ARG A 108 19.69 -13.10 -5.96
N VAL A 109 18.46 -13.07 -5.48
CA VAL A 109 17.79 -11.85 -4.98
C VAL A 109 18.57 -11.27 -3.80
N PHE A 110 19.05 -12.09 -2.88
CA PHE A 110 19.87 -11.65 -1.76
C PHE A 110 21.18 -11.01 -2.22
N LEU A 111 21.91 -11.65 -3.14
CA LEU A 111 23.16 -11.09 -3.69
C LEU A 111 22.92 -9.78 -4.43
N ALA A 112 21.87 -9.70 -5.25
CA ALA A 112 21.50 -8.50 -5.98
C ALA A 112 21.14 -7.34 -5.05
N THR A 113 20.54 -7.65 -3.90
CA THR A 113 20.26 -6.65 -2.85
C THR A 113 21.55 -6.05 -2.29
N GLY A 114 22.55 -6.88 -2.00
CA GLY A 114 23.86 -6.40 -1.54
C GLY A 114 24.60 -5.55 -2.59
N GLN A 115 24.44 -5.87 -3.88
CA GLN A 115 24.99 -5.06 -4.97
C GLN A 115 24.26 -3.72 -5.11
N LEU A 116 22.93 -3.71 -4.94
CA LEU A 116 22.16 -2.47 -4.95
C LEU A 116 22.59 -1.56 -3.79
N ASP A 117 22.83 -2.13 -2.60
CA ASP A 117 23.38 -1.41 -1.45
C ASP A 117 24.74 -0.77 -1.78
N GLN A 118 25.62 -1.46 -2.50
CA GLN A 118 26.91 -0.90 -2.94
C GLN A 118 26.74 0.21 -3.99
N LEU A 119 25.84 0.03 -4.96
CA LEU A 119 25.64 0.99 -6.05
C LEU A 119 25.17 2.37 -5.55
N GLN A 120 24.28 2.40 -4.56
CA GLN A 120 23.81 3.67 -4.00
C GLN A 120 24.88 4.41 -3.17
N ASP A 121 25.87 3.69 -2.63
CA ASP A 121 26.97 4.30 -1.88
C ASP A 121 27.98 4.95 -2.84
N ILE A 122 28.07 4.43 -4.06
CA ILE A 122 28.95 4.93 -5.12
C ILE A 122 28.29 6.09 -5.87
N ASP A 123 27.00 6.00 -6.18
CA ASP A 123 26.28 6.97 -7.03
C ASP A 123 25.08 7.62 -6.32
N ALA A 124 25.19 8.92 -6.07
CA ALA A 124 24.14 9.70 -5.41
C ALA A 124 22.83 9.81 -6.23
N THR A 125 22.89 9.67 -7.55
CA THR A 125 21.71 9.62 -8.42
C THR A 125 20.96 8.31 -8.24
N VAL A 126 21.68 7.18 -8.17
CA VAL A 126 21.08 5.87 -7.84
C VAL A 126 20.39 5.94 -6.48
N LYS A 127 21.08 6.47 -5.46
CA LYS A 127 20.50 6.65 -4.12
C LYS A 127 19.20 7.47 -4.18
N ARG A 128 19.21 8.66 -4.78
CA ARG A 128 18.01 9.52 -4.91
C ARG A 128 16.87 8.83 -5.66
N GLY A 129 17.19 8.06 -6.69
CA GLY A 129 16.20 7.29 -7.45
C GLY A 129 15.51 6.25 -6.57
N LEU A 130 16.30 5.46 -5.82
CA LEU A 130 15.76 4.45 -4.92
C LEU A 130 15.00 5.08 -3.73
N GLU A 131 15.46 6.20 -3.16
CA GLU A 131 14.71 6.95 -2.12
C GLU A 131 13.34 7.38 -2.67
N SER A 132 13.29 7.84 -3.92
CA SER A 132 12.06 8.27 -4.57
C SER A 132 11.10 7.09 -4.78
N MET A 133 11.60 5.91 -5.16
CA MET A 133 10.80 4.69 -5.25
C MET A 133 10.24 4.26 -3.90
N LEU A 134 11.06 4.28 -2.84
CA LEU A 134 10.64 3.97 -1.47
C LEU A 134 9.52 4.90 -0.98
N ARG A 135 9.64 6.20 -1.26
CA ARG A 135 8.58 7.18 -0.98
C ARG A 135 7.30 6.88 -1.79
N GLY A 136 7.44 6.52 -3.06
CA GLY A 136 6.34 6.09 -3.91
C GLY A 136 5.59 4.88 -3.35
N ILE A 137 6.29 3.89 -2.81
CA ILE A 137 5.69 2.70 -2.17
C ILE A 137 4.83 3.11 -0.96
N VAL A 138 5.30 4.02 -0.11
CA VAL A 138 4.52 4.52 1.04
C VAL A 138 3.23 5.22 0.59
N VAL A 139 3.32 6.08 -0.42
CA VAL A 139 2.14 6.75 -1.00
C VAL A 139 1.18 5.72 -1.60
N GLY A 140 1.70 4.76 -2.37
CA GLY A 140 0.91 3.70 -2.99
C GLY A 140 0.24 2.77 -1.97
N ALA A 141 0.89 2.48 -0.85
CA ALA A 141 0.32 1.71 0.26
C ALA A 141 -0.87 2.44 0.90
N TRP A 142 -0.74 3.75 1.13
CA TRP A 142 -1.85 4.56 1.63
C TRP A 142 -3.01 4.58 0.64
N THR A 143 -2.76 4.83 -0.65
CA THR A 143 -3.81 4.80 -1.68
C THR A 143 -4.48 3.43 -1.79
N THR A 144 -3.71 2.34 -1.66
CA THR A 144 -4.24 0.98 -1.63
C THR A 144 -5.20 0.77 -0.45
N PHE A 145 -4.86 1.29 0.73
CA PHE A 145 -5.74 1.24 1.90
C PHE A 145 -6.96 2.17 1.76
N GLU A 146 -6.81 3.39 1.22
CA GLU A 146 -7.93 4.33 0.99
C GLU A 146 -9.00 3.68 0.10
N VAL A 147 -8.59 3.10 -1.02
CA VAL A 147 -9.50 2.41 -1.96
C VAL A 147 -10.17 1.24 -1.26
N LEU A 148 -9.40 0.39 -0.57
CA LEU A 148 -9.94 -0.72 0.21
C LEU A 148 -11.00 -0.22 1.20
N ALA A 149 -10.66 0.72 2.07
CA ALA A 149 -11.53 1.19 3.13
C ALA A 149 -12.82 1.80 2.58
N SER A 150 -12.72 2.52 1.45
CA SER A 150 -13.89 3.12 0.83
C SER A 150 -14.81 2.09 0.18
N ASP A 151 -14.27 1.14 -0.57
CA ASP A 151 -15.05 0.15 -1.31
C ASP A 151 -15.61 -0.93 -0.37
N LEU A 152 -14.84 -1.33 0.65
CA LEU A 152 -15.28 -2.26 1.68
C LEU A 152 -16.42 -1.67 2.51
N TRP A 153 -16.31 -0.42 2.93
CA TRP A 153 -17.37 0.27 3.66
C TRP A 153 -18.65 0.36 2.83
N GLU A 154 -18.55 0.79 1.57
CA GLU A 154 -19.70 0.88 0.67
C GLU A 154 -20.36 -0.49 0.48
N THR A 155 -19.57 -1.52 0.22
CA THR A 155 -20.06 -2.89 0.02
C THR A 155 -20.76 -3.39 1.27
N ALA A 156 -20.17 -3.20 2.45
CA ALA A 156 -20.80 -3.59 3.72
C ALA A 156 -22.15 -2.91 3.93
N VAL A 157 -22.24 -1.58 3.73
CA VAL A 157 -23.49 -0.84 3.92
C VAL A 157 -24.55 -1.22 2.88
N ASN A 158 -24.15 -1.55 1.64
CA ASN A 158 -25.07 -2.06 0.62
C ASN A 158 -25.61 -3.46 0.96
N LEU A 159 -24.81 -4.30 1.62
CA LEU A 159 -25.24 -5.64 2.07
C LEU A 159 -26.18 -5.57 3.27
N PHE A 160 -25.93 -4.64 4.20
CA PHE A 160 -26.73 -4.48 5.42
C PHE A 160 -27.27 -3.04 5.55
N PRO A 161 -28.17 -2.62 4.65
CA PRO A 161 -28.66 -1.25 4.61
C PRO A 161 -29.41 -0.89 5.89
N HIS A 162 -30.19 -1.81 6.46
CA HIS A 162 -30.99 -1.49 7.64
C HIS A 162 -30.16 -1.25 8.92
N PRO A 163 -29.19 -2.10 9.31
CA PRO A 163 -28.36 -1.83 10.48
C PRO A 163 -27.30 -0.76 10.20
N LEU A 164 -26.60 -0.79 9.07
CA LEU A 164 -25.42 0.08 8.86
C LEU A 164 -25.76 1.45 8.26
N ALA A 165 -26.79 1.57 7.42
CA ALA A 165 -27.12 2.86 6.77
C ALA A 165 -27.81 3.86 7.70
N ARG A 166 -28.24 3.42 8.90
CA ARG A 166 -28.74 4.31 9.96
C ARG A 166 -27.66 5.25 10.48
N LEU A 167 -26.40 4.85 10.37
CA LEU A 167 -25.24 5.62 10.80
C LEU A 167 -25.32 6.06 12.27
N SER A 168 -25.90 5.24 13.15
CA SER A 168 -26.15 5.61 14.56
C SER A 168 -24.90 5.56 15.43
N GLY A 169 -23.79 5.03 14.92
CA GLY A 169 -22.56 4.90 15.67
C GLY A 169 -21.95 6.27 15.99
N VAL A 170 -21.36 6.37 17.18
CA VAL A 170 -20.84 7.65 17.72
C VAL A 170 -19.35 7.75 17.44
N SER A 171 -18.94 8.64 16.53
CA SER A 171 -17.51 8.99 16.35
C SER A 171 -16.98 9.75 17.56
N PRO A 172 -15.84 9.33 18.17
CA PRO A 172 -15.20 10.05 19.27
C PRO A 172 -14.87 11.51 18.93
N ALA A 173 -14.56 11.80 17.66
CA ALA A 173 -14.23 13.16 17.20
C ALA A 173 -15.44 14.10 17.23
N LYS A 174 -16.64 13.60 16.90
CA LYS A 174 -17.88 14.39 16.92
C LYS A 174 -18.33 14.73 18.34
N THR A 175 -18.02 13.89 19.33
CA THR A 175 -18.30 14.20 20.74
C THR A 175 -17.56 15.47 21.17
N LYS A 176 -16.29 15.63 20.79
CA LYS A 176 -15.51 16.85 21.10
C LYS A 176 -16.02 18.09 20.36
N ARG A 177 -16.40 17.98 19.09
CA ARG A 177 -16.98 19.10 18.33
C ARG A 177 -18.36 19.51 18.84
N ARG A 178 -19.21 18.57 19.27
CA ARG A 178 -20.50 18.88 19.90
C ARG A 178 -20.34 19.65 21.21
N LEU A 179 -19.34 19.30 22.03
CA LEU A 179 -19.04 20.04 23.26
C LEU A 179 -18.50 21.45 22.99
N ALA A 180 -17.74 21.66 21.92
CA ALA A 180 -17.26 23.00 21.54
C ALA A 180 -18.34 23.87 20.86
N ALA A 181 -19.26 23.26 20.10
CA ALA A 181 -20.30 23.96 19.35
C ALA A 181 -21.49 24.47 20.21
N PHE A 182 -21.48 24.26 21.53
CA PHE A 182 -22.44 24.86 22.46
C PHE A 182 -22.04 26.25 22.96
N THR A 183 -20.97 26.85 22.42
CA THR A 183 -20.44 28.14 22.92
C THR A 183 -20.38 29.27 21.91
N ASP A 184 -20.88 29.14 20.66
CA ASP A 184 -20.97 30.31 19.79
C ASP A 184 -22.14 30.25 18.81
N GLU A 185 -22.84 31.37 18.72
CA GLU A 185 -24.13 31.56 18.06
C GLU A 185 -23.99 31.57 16.53
N GLY A 186 -24.69 30.67 15.82
CA GLY A 186 -24.98 30.85 14.39
C GLY A 186 -24.91 29.61 13.50
N MET A 187 -26.10 29.09 13.15
CA MET A 187 -26.43 28.43 11.89
C MET A 187 -25.50 27.34 11.32
N THR A 188 -25.86 26.08 11.55
CA THR A 188 -26.56 25.23 10.56
C THR A 188 -26.93 23.93 11.25
N SER A 189 -28.22 23.61 11.30
CA SER A 189 -28.71 22.41 11.97
C SER A 189 -28.02 21.16 11.38
N PRO A 190 -27.41 20.28 12.20
CA PRO A 190 -26.77 19.05 11.74
C PRO A 190 -27.74 18.01 11.12
N ALA A 191 -29.02 18.39 11.01
CA ALA A 191 -30.11 17.60 10.47
C ALA A 191 -30.58 18.04 9.06
N GLN A 192 -29.96 19.04 8.43
CA GLN A 192 -30.11 19.20 6.98
C GLN A 192 -29.35 18.05 6.31
N GLY A 193 -29.98 16.88 6.26
CA GLY A 193 -29.49 15.73 5.55
C GLY A 193 -29.14 16.16 4.13
N LYS A 194 -27.91 15.86 3.69
CA LYS A 194 -27.52 16.02 2.28
C LYS A 194 -28.63 15.40 1.43
N SER A 195 -29.34 16.26 0.69
CA SER A 195 -30.44 15.87 -0.17
C SER A 195 -29.91 14.89 -1.21
N ILE A 196 -30.57 13.75 -1.37
CA ILE A 196 -30.26 12.83 -2.47
C ILE A 196 -30.71 13.51 -3.76
N ARG A 197 -29.83 13.54 -4.78
CA ARG A 197 -30.15 14.13 -6.08
C ARG A 197 -31.30 13.35 -6.73
N MET A 198 -32.32 14.04 -7.24
CA MET A 198 -33.50 13.41 -7.85
C MET A 198 -33.13 12.51 -9.04
N ASP A 199 -32.20 12.95 -9.88
CA ASP A 199 -31.71 12.17 -11.03
C ASP A 199 -31.15 10.81 -10.60
N TYR A 200 -30.52 10.74 -9.42
CA TYR A 200 -29.98 9.51 -8.88
C TYR A 200 -31.09 8.53 -8.45
N LEU A 201 -32.15 9.05 -7.83
CA LEU A 201 -33.33 8.25 -7.49
C LEU A 201 -34.00 7.70 -8.76
N GLN A 202 -34.17 8.55 -9.77
CA GLN A 202 -34.80 8.16 -11.03
C GLN A 202 -33.98 7.09 -11.77
N ALA A 203 -32.64 7.23 -11.81
CA ALA A 203 -31.75 6.26 -12.43
C ALA A 203 -31.83 4.85 -11.79
N HIS A 204 -32.29 4.75 -10.54
CA HIS A 204 -32.43 3.50 -9.80
C HIS A 204 -33.90 3.11 -9.54
N GLY A 205 -34.84 3.68 -10.30
CA GLY A 205 -36.26 3.35 -10.16
C GLY A 205 -36.84 3.65 -8.77
N TYR A 206 -36.25 4.61 -8.05
CA TYR A 206 -36.58 4.99 -6.68
C TYR A 206 -36.35 3.88 -5.62
N ASP A 207 -35.68 2.78 -5.98
CA ASP A 207 -35.26 1.74 -5.04
C ASP A 207 -33.76 1.87 -4.73
N LEU A 208 -33.46 2.30 -3.51
CA LEU A 208 -32.09 2.45 -3.01
C LEU A 208 -31.70 1.36 -2.00
N SER A 209 -32.55 0.35 -1.79
CA SER A 209 -32.36 -0.65 -0.73
C SER A 209 -30.98 -1.31 -0.79
N SER A 210 -30.49 -1.65 -1.99
CA SER A 210 -29.16 -2.26 -2.22
C SER A 210 -28.05 -1.27 -2.57
N ARG A 211 -28.31 0.05 -2.49
CA ARG A 211 -27.39 1.14 -2.91
C ARG A 211 -27.15 2.18 -1.82
N MET A 212 -27.58 1.91 -0.58
CA MET A 212 -27.44 2.84 0.53
C MET A 212 -25.98 3.22 0.81
N GLY A 213 -25.05 2.28 0.72
CA GLY A 213 -23.61 2.53 0.83
C GLY A 213 -23.12 3.48 -0.26
N THR A 214 -23.53 3.25 -1.51
CA THR A 214 -23.13 4.12 -2.65
C THR A 214 -23.60 5.56 -2.43
N VAL A 215 -24.85 5.74 -2.01
CA VAL A 215 -25.43 7.06 -1.72
C VAL A 215 -24.76 7.73 -0.53
N LEU A 216 -24.47 6.97 0.53
CA LEU A 216 -23.92 7.52 1.76
C LEU A 216 -22.40 7.74 1.70
N ARG A 217 -21.67 7.08 0.79
CA ARG A 217 -20.23 7.25 0.59
C ARG A 217 -19.84 8.70 0.35
N GLU A 218 -20.66 9.45 -0.40
CA GLU A 218 -20.46 10.89 -0.69
C GLU A 218 -20.52 11.79 0.57
N ARG A 219 -20.94 11.24 1.72
CA ARG A 219 -20.98 11.97 3.00
C ARG A 219 -19.63 11.98 3.71
N PHE A 220 -18.72 11.09 3.35
CA PHE A 220 -17.45 10.90 4.03
C PHE A 220 -16.28 11.20 3.10
N ASN A 221 -15.16 11.64 3.67
CA ASN A 221 -13.91 11.85 2.94
C ASN A 221 -12.94 10.71 3.23
N PHE A 222 -12.96 9.66 2.40
CA PHE A 222 -12.03 8.53 2.53
C PHE A 222 -10.57 8.87 2.18
N GLN A 223 -10.26 10.12 1.79
CA GLN A 223 -8.89 10.55 1.47
C GLN A 223 -8.04 10.90 2.71
N VAL A 224 -8.65 10.93 3.89
CA VAL A 224 -8.00 11.28 5.15
C VAL A 224 -8.42 10.30 6.24
N VAL A 225 -7.49 9.95 7.13
CA VAL A 225 -7.71 8.94 8.19
C VAL A 225 -8.93 9.26 9.06
N ASP A 226 -9.17 10.54 9.37
CA ASP A 226 -10.31 10.97 10.17
C ASP A 226 -11.64 10.74 9.45
N GLY A 227 -11.67 10.89 8.13
CA GLY A 227 -12.89 10.65 7.35
C GLY A 227 -13.19 9.17 7.17
N ILE A 228 -12.16 8.32 7.06
CA ILE A 228 -12.29 6.86 7.13
C ILE A 228 -12.86 6.47 8.51
N ARG A 229 -12.25 6.95 9.60
CA ARG A 229 -12.72 6.72 10.98
C ARG A 229 -14.16 7.15 11.17
N ASP A 230 -14.52 8.34 10.72
CA ASP A 230 -15.88 8.85 10.83
C ASP A 230 -16.89 7.98 10.08
N ALA A 231 -16.55 7.47 8.88
CA ALA A 231 -17.41 6.58 8.13
C ALA A 231 -17.66 5.26 8.87
N TYR A 232 -16.58 4.61 9.30
CA TYR A 232 -16.66 3.32 10.01
C TYR A 232 -17.30 3.45 11.39
N TYR A 233 -16.95 4.48 12.18
CA TYR A 233 -17.60 4.71 13.46
C TYR A 233 -19.07 5.08 13.36
N SER A 234 -19.50 5.69 12.25
CA SER A 234 -20.92 5.98 12.05
C SER A 234 -21.69 4.70 11.70
N ALA A 235 -21.14 3.85 10.82
CA ALA A 235 -21.82 2.65 10.35
C ALA A 235 -21.82 1.50 11.37
N PHE A 236 -20.72 1.29 12.10
CA PHE A 236 -20.56 0.17 13.02
C PHE A 236 -20.77 0.63 14.47
N GLU A 237 -21.94 0.31 15.04
CA GLU A 237 -22.39 0.83 16.34
C GLU A 237 -21.71 0.16 17.53
N ASP A 238 -21.47 -1.15 17.47
CA ASP A 238 -20.98 -1.93 18.61
C ASP A 238 -19.57 -1.51 19.03
N GLU A 239 -19.43 -1.19 20.30
CA GLU A 239 -18.16 -0.99 21.00
C GLU A 239 -17.94 -2.15 22.00
N PRO A 240 -16.77 -2.81 21.98
CA PRO A 240 -15.73 -2.73 20.97
C PRO A 240 -15.98 -3.73 19.83
N SER A 241 -16.48 -3.27 18.67
CA SER A 241 -16.41 -4.08 17.46
C SER A 241 -14.98 -4.10 16.92
N LYS A 242 -14.56 -5.28 16.46
CA LYS A 242 -13.23 -5.51 15.86
C LYS A 242 -12.95 -4.55 14.69
N VAL A 243 -13.97 -4.16 13.94
CA VAL A 243 -13.87 -3.18 12.85
C VAL A 243 -13.41 -1.81 13.37
N ARG A 244 -14.01 -1.32 14.47
CA ARG A 244 -13.68 -0.01 15.04
C ARG A 244 -12.26 0.05 15.57
N SER A 245 -11.77 -1.02 16.23
CA SER A 245 -10.40 -1.06 16.75
C SER A 245 -9.36 -1.10 15.62
N LEU A 246 -9.63 -1.80 14.52
CA LEU A 246 -8.74 -1.85 13.36
C LEU A 246 -8.57 -0.48 12.68
N ILE A 247 -9.67 0.28 12.52
CA ILE A 247 -9.62 1.65 11.93
C ILE A 247 -9.05 2.69 12.93
N ALA A 248 -9.08 2.39 14.22
CA ALA A 248 -8.46 3.21 15.27
C ALA A 248 -6.94 3.02 15.41
N SER A 249 -6.35 2.06 14.68
CA SER A 249 -4.96 1.64 14.82
C SER A 249 -3.94 2.77 14.64
N ASP A 250 -2.83 2.67 15.37
CA ASP A 250 -1.71 3.61 15.30
C ASP A 250 -0.88 3.43 14.04
N GLU A 251 -0.84 2.21 13.50
CA GLU A 251 -0.18 1.87 12.24
C GLU A 251 -0.79 2.68 11.08
N LEU A 252 -2.13 2.74 11.03
CA LEU A 252 -2.84 3.52 10.02
C LEU A 252 -2.56 5.03 10.17
N SER A 253 -2.54 5.53 11.41
CA SER A 253 -2.17 6.92 11.71
C SER A 253 -0.73 7.23 11.26
N ALA A 254 0.20 6.32 11.53
CA ALA A 254 1.60 6.46 11.18
C ALA A 254 1.77 6.53 9.66
N LEU A 255 1.16 5.60 8.90
CA LEU A 255 1.21 5.62 7.44
C LEU A 255 0.60 6.90 6.86
N ALA A 256 -0.58 7.31 7.34
CA ALA A 256 -1.25 8.54 6.91
C ALA A 256 -0.37 9.78 7.13
N THR A 257 0.28 9.85 8.30
CA THR A 257 1.15 10.96 8.69
C THR A 257 2.37 11.06 7.77
N VAL A 258 3.05 9.96 7.52
CA VAL A 258 4.20 9.93 6.60
C VAL A 258 3.75 10.26 5.17
N ARG A 259 2.65 9.67 4.68
CA ARG A 259 2.11 10.00 3.34
C ARG A 259 1.81 11.48 3.20
N ASN A 260 1.19 12.09 4.20
CA ASN A 260 0.88 13.52 4.18
C ASN A 260 2.16 14.36 4.02
N LEU A 261 3.22 14.02 4.77
CA LEU A 261 4.52 14.67 4.64
C LEU A 261 5.11 14.51 3.23
N LEU A 262 5.06 13.30 2.67
CA LEU A 262 5.60 13.01 1.34
C LEU A 262 4.87 13.79 0.23
N VAL A 263 3.53 13.79 0.26
CA VAL A 263 2.69 14.39 -0.78
C VAL A 263 2.65 15.91 -0.68
N HIS A 264 2.56 16.47 0.53
CA HIS A 264 2.29 17.89 0.71
C HIS A 264 3.52 18.71 1.13
N ARG A 265 4.60 18.07 1.58
CA ARG A 265 5.84 18.72 2.05
C ARG A 265 7.09 18.18 1.36
N SER A 266 6.93 17.37 0.30
CA SER A 266 8.05 16.73 -0.41
C SER A 266 8.95 15.90 0.53
N GLY A 267 8.39 15.41 1.64
CA GLY A 267 9.11 14.69 2.69
C GLY A 267 9.90 15.55 3.67
N SER A 268 9.84 16.89 3.59
CA SER A 268 10.44 17.78 4.58
C SER A 268 9.63 17.78 5.88
N VAL A 269 10.26 17.45 7.00
CA VAL A 269 9.65 17.37 8.33
C VAL A 269 9.05 18.72 8.72
N ASP A 270 7.76 18.75 9.03
CA ASP A 270 7.06 19.94 9.50
C ASP A 270 6.57 19.80 10.95
N GLN A 271 6.05 20.89 11.54
CA GLN A 271 5.59 20.88 12.93
C GLN A 271 4.47 19.85 13.15
N ARG A 272 3.58 19.70 12.17
CA ARG A 272 2.47 18.75 12.25
C ARG A 272 2.98 17.32 12.36
N PHE A 273 4.00 16.95 11.57
CA PHE A 273 4.64 15.65 11.69
C PHE A 273 5.22 15.43 13.09
N LEU A 274 5.94 16.43 13.64
CA LEU A 274 6.50 16.33 15.00
C LEU A 274 5.42 16.16 16.07
N ASP A 275 4.28 16.85 15.94
CA ASP A 275 3.16 16.74 16.87
C ASP A 275 2.50 15.36 16.84
N GLU A 276 2.38 14.75 15.65
CA GLU A 276 1.89 13.37 15.49
C GLU A 276 2.93 12.34 15.96
N HIS A 277 4.20 12.56 15.62
CA HIS A 277 5.33 11.74 16.06
C HIS A 277 5.41 11.67 17.59
N ALA A 278 5.24 12.78 18.30
CA ALA A 278 5.23 12.82 19.75
C ALA A 278 4.10 11.98 20.39
N ARG A 279 3.03 11.67 19.64
CA ARG A 279 1.86 10.92 20.12
C ARG A 279 1.79 9.48 19.61
N ASN A 280 2.62 9.10 18.63
CA ASN A 280 2.57 7.80 17.98
C ASN A 280 3.89 7.05 18.17
N SER A 281 3.85 5.97 18.94
CA SER A 281 5.04 5.18 19.31
C SER A 281 5.71 4.51 18.09
N ILE A 282 4.94 4.17 17.05
CA ILE A 282 5.46 3.60 15.81
C ILE A 282 6.31 4.65 15.10
N LEU A 283 5.84 5.89 14.98
CA LEU A 283 6.62 6.98 14.39
C LEU A 283 7.91 7.26 15.18
N GLN A 284 7.85 7.20 16.52
CA GLN A 284 9.03 7.35 17.38
C GLN A 284 10.06 6.25 17.15
N HIS A 285 9.60 5.01 17.01
CA HIS A 285 10.47 3.88 16.74
C HIS A 285 11.11 3.96 15.35
N LEU A 286 10.31 4.30 14.33
CA LEU A 286 10.78 4.38 12.94
C LEU A 286 11.68 5.58 12.67
N PHE A 287 11.43 6.70 13.36
CA PHE A 287 12.15 7.95 13.18
C PHE A 287 12.58 8.46 14.56
N PRO A 288 13.68 7.97 15.16
CA PRO A 288 14.02 8.30 16.55
C PRO A 288 14.40 9.76 16.77
N SER A 289 14.82 10.49 15.73
CA SER A 289 15.28 11.88 15.86
C SER A 289 14.97 12.70 14.59
N PRO A 290 13.70 12.96 14.27
CA PRO A 290 13.33 13.80 13.14
C PRO A 290 13.70 15.26 13.43
N ILE A 291 14.31 15.94 12.47
CA ILE A 291 14.73 17.34 12.59
C ILE A 291 13.80 18.20 11.74
N LEU A 292 13.26 19.28 12.31
CA LEU A 292 12.36 20.20 11.60
C LEU A 292 13.05 20.77 10.35
N ARG A 293 12.35 20.73 9.20
CA ARG A 293 12.78 21.11 7.85
C ARG A 293 13.72 20.14 7.13
N ASP A 294 14.31 19.19 7.83
CA ASP A 294 15.12 18.16 7.16
C ASP A 294 14.24 17.19 6.38
N LEU A 295 14.81 16.54 5.37
CA LEU A 295 14.15 15.45 4.66
C LEU A 295 14.03 14.24 5.59
N LEU A 296 12.82 13.68 5.66
CA LEU A 296 12.58 12.45 6.41
C LEU A 296 13.41 11.31 5.78
N PRO A 297 14.33 10.67 6.54
CA PRO A 297 15.16 9.61 6.02
C PRO A 297 14.29 8.38 5.74
N MET A 298 14.39 7.83 4.53
CA MET A 298 13.64 6.65 4.11
C MET A 298 14.60 5.51 3.79
N SER A 299 14.42 4.37 4.46
CA SER A 299 15.11 3.12 4.16
C SER A 299 14.09 2.04 3.84
N GLY A 300 14.50 0.95 3.17
CA GLY A 300 13.64 -0.20 2.90
C GLY A 300 13.06 -0.82 4.17
N LEU A 301 13.83 -0.87 5.26
CA LEU A 301 13.34 -1.34 6.56
C LEU A 301 12.26 -0.40 7.14
N THR A 302 12.49 0.91 7.07
CA THR A 302 11.51 1.91 7.50
C THR A 302 10.21 1.79 6.71
N VAL A 303 10.31 1.65 5.38
CA VAL A 303 9.14 1.46 4.50
C VAL A 303 8.42 0.16 4.84
N HIS A 304 9.14 -0.96 4.98
CA HIS A 304 8.54 -2.25 5.32
C HIS A 304 7.75 -2.17 6.63
N ASN A 305 8.38 -1.65 7.69
CA ASN A 305 7.77 -1.55 9.01
C ASN A 305 6.61 -0.54 9.06
N LEU A 306 6.50 0.36 8.10
CA LEU A 306 5.37 1.28 7.97
C LEU A 306 4.23 0.68 7.12
N VAL A 307 4.57 -0.01 6.04
CA VAL A 307 3.61 -0.49 5.03
C VAL A 307 3.02 -1.86 5.39
N GLN A 308 3.85 -2.82 5.81
CA GLN A 308 3.41 -4.19 6.07
C GLN A 308 2.32 -4.27 7.15
N PRO A 309 2.41 -3.55 8.29
CA PRO A 309 1.34 -3.56 9.28
C PRO A 309 0.02 -3.00 8.74
N THR A 310 0.07 -2.01 7.85
CA THR A 310 -1.14 -1.45 7.22
C THR A 310 -1.78 -2.41 6.22
N ILE A 311 -0.98 -3.19 5.49
CA ILE A 311 -1.49 -4.28 4.64
C ILE A 311 -2.21 -5.31 5.51
N GLN A 312 -1.58 -5.74 6.61
CA GLN A 312 -2.19 -6.68 7.54
C GLN A 312 -3.49 -6.14 8.17
N LEU A 313 -3.53 -4.84 8.48
CA LEU A 313 -4.76 -4.17 8.93
C LEU A 313 -5.86 -4.23 7.87
N GLY A 314 -5.53 -3.98 6.61
CA GLY A 314 -6.48 -4.12 5.49
C GLY A 314 -7.03 -5.53 5.38
N THR A 315 -6.18 -6.56 5.49
CA THR A 315 -6.59 -7.96 5.53
C THR A 315 -7.53 -8.26 6.68
N ASN A 316 -7.15 -7.84 7.89
CA ASN A 316 -7.94 -8.05 9.09
C ASN A 316 -9.29 -7.31 9.04
N LEU A 317 -9.33 -6.16 8.37
CA LEU A 317 -10.54 -5.36 8.21
C LEU A 317 -11.54 -6.04 7.30
N ILE A 318 -11.11 -6.60 6.16
CA ILE A 318 -11.98 -7.39 5.28
C ILE A 318 -12.58 -8.56 6.05
N VAL A 319 -11.75 -9.34 6.76
CA VAL A 319 -12.20 -10.49 7.56
C VAL A 319 -13.15 -10.05 8.67
N ALA A 320 -12.87 -8.93 9.34
CA ALA A 320 -13.75 -8.42 10.39
C ALA A 320 -15.12 -8.00 9.83
N VAL A 321 -15.16 -7.37 8.64
CA VAL A 321 -16.42 -6.99 7.98
C VAL A 321 -17.21 -8.21 7.51
N ASP A 322 -16.54 -9.24 6.97
CA ASP A 322 -17.19 -10.51 6.58
C ASP A 322 -17.87 -11.20 7.78
N LEU A 323 -17.23 -11.14 8.96
CA LEU A 323 -17.74 -11.76 10.20
C LEU A 323 -18.74 -10.90 10.98
N CYS A 324 -18.75 -9.57 10.82
CA CYS A 324 -19.62 -8.65 11.56
C CYS A 324 -21.00 -8.44 10.92
N ALA A 325 -21.29 -9.12 9.82
CA ALA A 325 -22.60 -9.16 9.22
C ALA A 325 -23.64 -9.72 10.20
N PRO A 326 -24.69 -8.97 10.59
CA PRO A 326 -25.80 -9.55 11.34
C PRO A 326 -26.48 -10.64 10.48
N PRO A 327 -26.94 -11.75 11.10
CA PRO A 327 -27.58 -12.86 10.40
C PRO A 327 -28.86 -12.46 9.67
#